data_AF-A0A6V7JI88-F1
#
_entry.id   AF-A0A6V7JI88-F1
#
_cell.length_a   1.000
_cell.length_b   1.000
_cell.length_c   1.000
_cell.angle_alpha   90.00
_cell.angle_beta   90.00
_cell.angle_gamma   90.00
#
_symmetry.space_group_name_H-M   'P 1'
#
loop_
_entity.id
_entity.type
_entity.pdbx_description
1 polymer ?
#
loop_
_entity_poly.entity_id
_entity_poly.type
_entity_poly.pdbx_seq_one_letter_code
_entity_poly.pdbx_strand_id
1 'polypeptide(L)'
;MEKWPSEDPGCHYIVKGNTIVTWRSGLCKVNIHCLKLGMLVEANEMLPDGQLRIRVNDLADEEVWRKTEWLCHRYDLISVPYLVWHFLAAVSVPQDRVRLASDKKFCEDASNLKVDAKVYYRPQSTDGKYRAIIKHIGQVPELGPGFFFGLEVL
;
A
#
# COMPACT_ATOMS: atom_id res chain seq x y z
N MET A 1 -20.16 -19.14 11.63
CA MET A 1 -19.22 -18.47 12.54
C MET A 1 -17.96 -18.22 11.72
N GLU A 2 -17.98 -17.14 10.93
CA GLU A 2 -16.85 -16.79 10.07
C GLU A 2 -15.72 -16.29 10.95
N LYS A 3 -14.66 -17.11 11.03
CA LYS A 3 -13.39 -16.66 11.60
C LYS A 3 -12.79 -15.67 10.60
N TRP A 4 -12.83 -14.38 10.96
CA TRP A 4 -11.89 -13.40 10.44
C TRP A 4 -10.48 -13.98 10.59
N PRO A 5 -9.62 -13.99 9.55
CA PRO A 5 -8.24 -14.39 9.77
C PRO A 5 -7.62 -13.37 10.73
N SER A 6 -7.07 -13.95 11.79
CA SER A 6 -6.22 -13.37 12.81
C SER A 6 -5.28 -12.29 12.27
N GLU A 7 -5.01 -11.31 13.12
CA GLU A 7 -3.93 -10.33 13.03
C GLU A 7 -2.64 -10.97 12.48
N ASP A 8 -2.47 -10.88 11.15
CA ASP A 8 -1.31 -11.40 10.43
C ASP A 8 -0.21 -10.32 10.46
N PRO A 9 1.06 -10.66 10.69
CA PRO A 9 2.13 -9.68 10.72
C PRO A 9 2.34 -9.11 9.32
N GLY A 10 1.79 -7.91 9.08
CA GLY A 10 2.19 -7.00 8.00
C GLY A 10 2.37 -7.67 6.63
N CYS A 11 1.30 -8.22 6.04
CA CYS A 11 1.34 -8.80 4.68
C CYS A 11 1.40 -7.74 3.57
N HIS A 12 1.47 -6.46 3.91
CA HIS A 12 1.38 -5.34 2.98
C HIS A 12 2.69 -4.56 2.96
N TYR A 13 3.20 -4.31 1.76
CA TYR A 13 4.52 -3.72 1.57
C TYR A 13 4.55 -2.70 0.45
N ILE A 14 5.50 -1.76 0.59
CA ILE A 14 5.91 -0.82 -0.45
C ILE A 14 7.35 -1.14 -0.85
N VAL A 15 7.62 -1.19 -2.15
CA VAL A 15 8.96 -1.44 -2.69
C VAL A 15 9.85 -0.21 -2.43
N LYS A 16 10.94 -0.40 -1.68
CA LYS A 16 11.85 0.68 -1.22
C LYS A 16 12.70 1.28 -2.34
N GLY A 17 12.97 0.52 -3.39
CA GLY A 17 13.82 0.88 -4.52
C GLY A 17 13.71 -0.14 -5.64
N ASN A 18 14.37 0.11 -6.77
CA ASN A 18 14.33 -0.84 -7.87
C ASN A 18 14.92 -2.20 -7.43
N THR A 19 14.09 -3.25 -7.46
CA THR A 19 14.40 -4.53 -6.84
C THR A 19 14.21 -5.66 -7.83
N ILE A 20 15.19 -6.53 -7.93
CA ILE A 20 15.10 -7.72 -8.77
C ILE A 20 14.33 -8.80 -8.03
N VAL A 21 13.33 -9.36 -8.70
CA VAL A 21 12.53 -10.47 -8.19
C VAL A 21 12.60 -11.65 -9.12
N THR A 22 12.56 -12.85 -8.56
CA THR A 22 12.61 -14.10 -9.33
C THR A 22 11.23 -14.74 -9.36
N TRP A 23 10.85 -15.24 -10.52
CA TRP A 23 9.59 -15.94 -10.71
C TRP A 23 9.50 -17.18 -9.81
N ARG A 24 8.31 -17.43 -9.28
CA ARG A 24 8.02 -18.64 -8.49
C ARG A 24 6.92 -19.49 -9.10
N SER A 25 5.79 -18.87 -9.44
CA SER A 25 4.61 -19.55 -9.97
C SER A 25 3.71 -18.56 -10.71
N GLY A 26 2.82 -19.05 -11.58
CA GLY A 26 1.83 -18.23 -12.27
C GLY A 26 2.05 -18.10 -13.78
N LEU A 27 1.42 -17.09 -14.38
CA LEU A 27 1.25 -17.00 -15.83
C LEU A 27 2.40 -16.30 -16.56
N CYS A 28 3.25 -15.56 -15.86
CA CYS A 28 4.40 -14.91 -16.47
C CYS A 28 5.44 -15.94 -16.93
N LYS A 29 5.93 -15.81 -18.17
CA LYS A 29 7.00 -16.67 -18.73
C LYS A 29 8.41 -16.13 -18.47
N VAL A 30 8.51 -15.00 -17.77
CA VAL A 30 9.79 -14.33 -17.49
C VAL A 30 10.28 -14.76 -16.12
N ASN A 31 11.53 -15.24 -16.05
CA ASN A 31 12.12 -15.75 -14.82
C ASN A 31 12.57 -14.67 -13.83
N ILE A 32 12.82 -13.45 -14.32
CA ILE A 32 13.36 -12.33 -13.54
C ILE A 32 12.59 -11.07 -13.90
N HIS A 33 12.24 -10.27 -12.90
CA HIS A 33 11.59 -8.99 -13.10
C HIS A 33 12.20 -7.90 -12.19
N CYS A 34 11.96 -6.63 -12.53
CA CYS A 34 12.47 -5.48 -11.78
C CYS A 34 11.29 -4.65 -11.24
N LEU A 35 10.91 -4.89 -9.99
CA LEU A 35 9.95 -4.06 -9.29
C LEU A 35 10.50 -2.64 -9.19
N LYS A 36 9.63 -1.67 -9.43
CA LYS A 36 9.97 -0.24 -9.36
C LYS A 36 9.72 0.31 -7.97
N LEU A 37 10.47 1.35 -7.64
CA LEU A 37 10.25 2.19 -6.47
C LEU A 37 8.76 2.48 -6.25
N GLY A 38 8.29 2.32 -5.02
CA GLY A 38 6.94 2.68 -4.60
C GLY A 38 5.84 1.73 -5.08
N MET A 39 6.16 0.67 -5.83
CA MET A 39 5.18 -0.37 -6.17
C MET A 39 4.60 -1.00 -4.91
N LEU A 40 3.30 -1.31 -4.96
CA LEU A 40 2.59 -1.99 -3.88
C LEU A 40 2.66 -3.50 -4.08
N VAL A 41 3.02 -4.22 -3.02
CA VAL A 41 3.07 -5.68 -3.03
C VAL A 41 2.46 -6.26 -1.77
N GLU A 42 1.91 -7.46 -1.90
CA GLU A 42 1.41 -8.27 -0.81
C GLU A 42 2.34 -9.48 -0.64
N ALA A 43 2.67 -9.86 0.60
CA ALA A 43 3.40 -11.09 0.89
C ALA A 43 2.44 -12.14 1.45
N ASN A 44 2.55 -13.37 0.94
CA ASN A 44 1.73 -14.50 1.39
C ASN A 44 2.50 -15.43 2.34
N GLU A 45 3.82 -15.43 2.25
CA GLU A 45 4.67 -16.39 2.98
C GLU A 45 6.08 -15.83 3.11
N MET A 46 6.69 -16.03 4.28
CA MET A 46 8.12 -15.84 4.49
C MET A 46 8.81 -17.21 4.46
N LEU A 47 9.76 -17.36 3.55
CA LEU A 47 10.54 -18.58 3.38
C LEU A 47 11.67 -18.66 4.42
N PRO A 48 12.18 -19.88 4.72
CA PRO A 48 13.22 -20.09 5.72
C PRO A 48 14.54 -19.34 5.45
N ASP A 49 14.80 -18.99 4.19
CA ASP A 49 15.98 -18.25 3.74
C ASP A 49 15.82 -16.72 3.82
N GLY A 50 14.69 -16.24 4.37
CA GLY A 50 14.40 -14.81 4.52
C GLY A 50 13.79 -14.15 3.28
N GLN A 51 13.55 -14.90 2.21
CA GLN A 51 12.80 -14.43 1.05
C GLN A 51 11.30 -14.38 1.37
N LEU A 52 10.61 -13.43 0.76
CA LEU A 52 9.17 -13.29 0.78
C LEU A 52 8.59 -13.75 -0.55
N ARG A 53 7.54 -14.57 -0.46
CA ARG A 53 6.67 -14.86 -1.60
C ARG A 53 5.66 -13.73 -1.72
N ILE A 54 5.75 -12.97 -2.80
CA ILE A 54 4.95 -11.77 -3.01
C ILE A 54 4.08 -11.84 -4.26
N ARG A 55 3.01 -11.04 -4.27
CA ARG A 55 2.24 -10.67 -5.47
C ARG A 55 2.29 -9.17 -5.65
N VAL A 56 2.41 -8.74 -6.90
CA VAL A 56 2.43 -7.31 -7.25
C VAL A 56 0.99 -6.83 -7.39
N ASN A 57 0.64 -5.77 -6.67
CA ASN A 57 -0.70 -5.17 -6.72
C ASN A 57 -0.67 -3.73 -7.24
N ASP A 58 0.43 -3.31 -7.89
CA ASP A 58 0.52 -1.96 -8.45
C ASP A 58 -0.47 -1.77 -9.62
N LEU A 59 -0.77 -0.50 -9.84
CA LEU A 59 -1.99 -0.01 -10.46
C LEU A 59 -1.88 0.13 -11.98
N ALA A 60 -0.67 0.00 -12.51
CA ALA A 60 -0.33 0.26 -13.90
C ALA A 60 0.02 -0.99 -14.72
N ASP A 61 0.21 -2.17 -14.12
CA ASP A 61 0.76 -3.34 -14.81
C ASP A 61 -0.23 -4.50 -14.99
N GLU A 62 -0.04 -5.18 -16.11
CA GLU A 62 -0.89 -6.18 -16.76
C GLU A 62 -1.40 -7.27 -15.80
N GLU A 63 -2.63 -7.74 -16.04
CA GLU A 63 -3.31 -8.79 -15.23
C GLU A 63 -2.45 -10.05 -14.99
N VAL A 64 -1.53 -10.35 -15.91
CA VAL A 64 -0.55 -11.44 -15.82
C VAL A 64 0.34 -11.32 -14.56
N TRP A 65 0.61 -10.10 -14.10
CA TRP A 65 1.56 -9.81 -13.02
C TRP A 65 0.91 -9.99 -11.65
N ARG A 66 -0.36 -9.60 -11.52
CA ARG A 66 -1.19 -9.85 -10.32
C ARG A 66 -1.41 -11.35 -10.07
N LYS A 67 -1.38 -12.15 -11.15
CA LYS A 67 -1.53 -13.61 -11.14
C LYS A 67 -0.20 -14.37 -11.10
N THR A 68 0.92 -13.68 -10.84
CA THR A 68 2.24 -14.28 -10.75
C THR A 68 2.82 -14.07 -9.36
N GLU A 69 3.33 -15.15 -8.77
CA GLU A 69 4.07 -15.10 -7.52
C GLU A 69 5.56 -14.90 -7.80
N TRP A 70 6.16 -14.00 -7.04
CA TRP A 70 7.57 -13.65 -7.12
C TRP A 70 8.26 -13.87 -5.78
N LEU A 71 9.57 -14.06 -5.81
CA LEU A 71 10.41 -14.05 -4.62
C LEU A 71 11.21 -12.76 -4.55
N CYS A 72 11.24 -12.15 -3.37
CA CYS A 72 11.90 -10.89 -3.08
C CYS A 72 12.49 -10.92 -1.66
N HIS A 73 13.59 -10.22 -1.41
CA HIS A 73 14.12 -10.12 -0.05
C HIS A 73 13.35 -9.07 0.75
N ARG A 74 13.00 -9.37 2.00
CA ARG A 74 12.33 -8.42 2.91
C ARG A 74 13.05 -7.08 3.14
N TYR A 75 14.36 -6.98 2.84
CA TYR A 75 15.13 -5.75 3.04
C TYR A 75 14.86 -4.71 1.95
N ASP A 76 14.32 -5.15 0.82
CA ASP A 76 13.94 -4.32 -0.31
C ASP A 76 12.52 -3.75 -0.18
N LEU A 77 11.81 -4.15 0.88
CA LEU A 77 10.41 -3.83 1.12
C LEU A 77 10.23 -3.07 2.44
N ILE A 78 9.25 -2.18 2.47
CA ILE A 78 8.81 -1.46 3.67
C ILE A 78 7.45 -2.03 4.07
N SER A 79 7.40 -2.70 5.22
CA SER A 79 6.13 -3.21 5.77
C SER A 79 5.28 -2.04 6.27
N VAL A 80 4.00 -2.05 5.90
CA VAL A 80 3.04 -1.03 6.30
C VAL A 80 1.74 -1.69 6.79
N PRO A 81 0.98 -1.03 7.68
CA PRO A 81 -0.36 -1.49 8.06
C PRO A 81 -1.33 -1.53 6.87
N TYR A 82 -2.32 -2.40 6.93
CA TYR A 82 -3.33 -2.59 5.87
C TYR A 82 -3.99 -1.28 5.42
N LEU A 83 -4.47 -0.46 6.36
CA LEU A 83 -5.13 0.81 6.03
C LEU A 83 -4.16 1.79 5.36
N VAL A 84 -2.94 1.89 5.88
CA VAL A 84 -1.91 2.75 5.31
C VAL A 84 -1.58 2.33 3.89
N TRP A 85 -1.45 1.03 3.64
CA TRP A 85 -1.19 0.51 2.30
C TRP A 85 -2.28 0.94 1.29
N HIS A 86 -3.55 0.91 1.69
CA HIS A 86 -4.66 1.40 0.87
C HIS A 86 -4.66 2.92 0.69
N PHE A 87 -4.25 3.70 1.70
CA PHE A 87 -4.07 5.15 1.55
C PHE A 87 -2.91 5.47 0.59
N LEU A 88 -1.80 4.73 0.68
CA LEU A 88 -0.65 4.92 -0.20
C LEU A 88 -0.96 4.50 -1.64
N ALA A 89 -1.90 3.59 -1.88
CA ALA A 89 -2.36 3.28 -3.23
C ALA A 89 -3.00 4.50 -3.93
N ALA A 90 -3.58 5.44 -3.19
CA ALA A 90 -4.13 6.68 -3.73
C ALA A 90 -3.06 7.78 -3.95
N VAL A 91 -1.81 7.57 -3.52
CA VAL A 91 -0.70 8.51 -3.72
C VAL A 91 -0.05 8.24 -5.07
N SER A 92 -0.16 9.21 -5.99
CA SER A 92 0.30 9.07 -7.38
C SER A 92 1.82 9.12 -7.55
N VAL A 93 2.55 9.77 -6.63
CA VAL A 93 4.00 9.95 -6.71
C VAL A 93 4.71 8.81 -5.99
N PRO A 94 5.47 7.92 -6.68
CA PRO A 94 6.09 6.76 -6.04
C PRO A 94 7.10 7.11 -4.94
N GLN A 95 7.82 8.22 -5.08
CA GLN A 95 8.73 8.74 -4.08
C GLN A 95 8.00 9.12 -2.79
N ASP A 96 6.81 9.72 -2.89
CA ASP A 96 5.98 10.04 -1.74
C ASP A 96 5.43 8.78 -1.08
N ARG A 97 5.05 7.76 -1.86
CA ARG A 97 4.66 6.44 -1.30
C ARG A 97 5.76 5.88 -0.41
N VAL A 98 7.00 5.84 -0.89
CA VAL A 98 8.16 5.34 -0.12
C VAL A 98 8.47 6.23 1.09
N ARG A 99 8.45 7.56 0.91
CA ARG A 99 8.71 8.53 1.98
C ARG A 99 7.71 8.37 3.13
N LEU A 100 6.42 8.29 2.80
CA LEU A 100 5.33 8.13 3.79
C LEU A 100 5.37 6.74 4.44
N ALA A 101 5.58 5.67 3.67
CA ALA A 101 5.72 4.31 4.20
C ALA A 101 6.88 4.18 5.20
N SER A 102 7.97 4.91 4.97
CA SER A 102 9.15 4.91 5.84
C SER A 102 8.95 5.69 7.14
N ASP A 103 7.95 6.57 7.19
CA ASP A 103 7.63 7.36 8.38
C ASP A 103 6.71 6.56 9.32
N LYS A 104 7.32 5.94 10.34
CA LYS A 104 6.61 5.12 11.32
C LYS A 104 5.52 5.90 12.05
N LYS A 105 5.78 7.17 12.39
CA LYS A 105 4.81 8.00 13.09
C LYS A 105 3.61 8.29 12.21
N PHE A 106 3.85 8.62 10.94
CA PHE A 106 2.78 8.77 9.96
C PHE A 106 1.96 7.48 9.84
N CYS A 107 2.60 6.32 9.70
CA CYS A 107 1.92 5.04 9.58
C CYS A 107 1.06 4.72 10.82
N GLU A 108 1.56 4.99 12.01
CA GLU A 108 0.81 4.84 13.27
C GLU A 108 -0.39 5.80 13.33
N ASP A 109 -0.17 7.09 13.08
CA ASP A 109 -1.22 8.11 13.12
C ASP A 109 -2.31 7.83 12.06
N ALA A 110 -1.91 7.46 10.85
CA ALA A 110 -2.82 7.13 9.75
C ALA A 110 -3.62 5.84 10.01
N SER A 111 -3.02 4.84 10.63
CA SER A 111 -3.72 3.58 10.98
C SER A 111 -4.82 3.78 12.02
N ASN A 112 -4.75 4.86 12.79
CA ASN A 112 -5.73 5.20 13.81
C ASN A 112 -6.87 6.11 13.30
N LEU A 113 -6.84 6.48 12.00
CA LEU A 113 -7.91 7.26 11.39
C LEU A 113 -9.20 6.43 11.29
N LYS A 114 -10.32 7.06 11.66
CA LYS A 114 -11.65 6.45 11.64
C LYS A 114 -12.71 7.45 11.22
N VAL A 115 -13.84 6.93 10.76
CA VAL A 115 -15.04 7.74 10.53
C VAL A 115 -15.40 8.49 11.83
N ASP A 116 -15.91 9.71 11.66
CA ASP A 116 -16.20 10.72 12.67
C ASP A 116 -14.99 11.32 13.41
N ALA A 117 -13.76 10.96 13.05
CA ALA A 117 -12.58 11.65 13.55
C ALA A 117 -12.51 13.10 13.03
N LYS A 118 -12.11 14.02 13.92
CA LYS A 118 -11.84 15.42 13.57
C LYS A 118 -10.41 15.55 13.08
N VAL A 119 -10.24 16.12 11.89
CA VAL A 119 -8.94 16.28 11.23
C VAL A 119 -8.75 17.70 10.73
N TYR A 120 -7.49 18.05 10.42
CA TYR A 120 -7.18 19.24 9.64
C TYR A 120 -6.90 18.83 8.21
N TYR A 121 -7.65 19.42 7.29
CA TYR A 121 -7.44 19.28 5.85
C TYR A 121 -6.79 20.54 5.29
N ARG A 122 -5.80 20.35 4.42
CA ARG A 122 -5.16 21.43 3.66
C ARG A 122 -5.37 21.16 2.16
N PRO A 123 -6.20 21.96 1.46
CA PRO A 123 -6.30 21.88 0.02
C PRO A 123 -4.96 22.26 -0.63
N GLN A 124 -4.64 21.68 -1.79
CA GLN A 124 -3.44 22.07 -2.53
C GLN A 124 -3.47 23.53 -3.02
N SER A 125 -4.67 24.12 -3.19
CA SER A 125 -4.86 25.45 -3.76
C SER A 125 -4.77 26.59 -2.74
N THR A 126 -4.68 26.30 -1.44
CA THR A 126 -4.65 27.34 -0.40
C THR A 126 -3.68 27.00 0.72
N ASP A 127 -3.08 28.02 1.33
CA ASP A 127 -2.22 27.84 2.51
C ASP A 127 -3.02 27.56 3.80
N GLY A 128 -4.35 27.66 3.73
CA GLY A 128 -5.27 27.48 4.84
C GLY A 128 -5.40 26.03 5.29
N LYS A 129 -5.58 25.84 6.60
CA LYS A 129 -6.03 24.56 7.18
C LYS A 129 -7.48 24.70 7.60
N TYR A 130 -8.31 23.75 7.20
CA TYR A 130 -9.72 23.69 7.54
C TYR A 130 -9.96 22.51 8.49
N ARG A 131 -10.83 22.71 9.47
CA ARG A 131 -11.27 21.61 10.33
C ARG A 131 -12.31 20.81 9.56
N ALA A 132 -12.22 19.49 9.62
CA ALA A 132 -13.17 18.61 8.97
C ALA A 132 -13.45 17.37 9.82
N ILE A 133 -14.56 16.70 9.52
CA ILE A 133 -14.93 15.41 10.05
C ILE A 133 -14.83 14.38 8.93
N ILE A 134 -14.18 13.24 9.19
CA ILE A 134 -14.16 12.13 8.24
C ILE A 134 -15.54 11.48 8.21
N LYS A 135 -16.21 11.48 7.06
CA LYS A 135 -17.50 10.81 6.84
C LYS A 135 -17.39 9.50 6.06
N HIS A 136 -16.27 9.31 5.35
CA HIS A 136 -16.01 8.11 4.58
C HIS A 136 -14.52 7.77 4.58
N ILE A 137 -14.21 6.48 4.65
CA ILE A 137 -12.89 5.90 4.41
C ILE A 137 -13.11 4.67 3.53
N GLY A 138 -12.63 4.68 2.29
CA GLY A 138 -12.83 3.56 1.39
C GLY A 138 -12.53 3.89 -0.06
N GLN A 139 -12.79 2.91 -0.93
CA GLN A 139 -12.60 3.07 -2.37
C GLN A 139 -13.65 4.00 -2.95
N VAL A 140 -13.21 4.85 -3.89
CA VAL A 140 -14.08 5.69 -4.72
C VAL A 140 -13.66 5.43 -6.16
N PRO A 141 -14.34 4.53 -6.88
CA PRO A 141 -13.91 4.06 -8.20
C PRO A 141 -13.61 5.19 -9.20
N GLU A 142 -14.34 6.30 -9.10
CA GLU A 142 -14.21 7.48 -9.94
C GLU A 142 -12.91 8.27 -9.69
N LEU A 143 -12.32 8.14 -8.50
CA LEU A 143 -11.05 8.79 -8.13
C LEU A 143 -9.84 7.87 -8.37
N GLY A 144 -10.11 6.63 -8.73
CA GLY A 144 -9.09 5.63 -9.02
C GLY A 144 -8.78 4.72 -7.82
N PRO A 145 -7.59 4.13 -7.80
CA PRO A 145 -7.25 3.10 -6.83
C PRO A 145 -6.89 3.65 -5.45
N GLY A 146 -6.99 2.77 -4.45
CA GLY A 146 -6.72 3.10 -3.06
C GLY A 146 -7.95 3.62 -2.31
N PHE A 147 -7.72 4.06 -1.08
CA PHE A 147 -8.77 4.58 -0.21
C PHE A 147 -8.70 6.10 -0.14
N PHE A 148 -9.88 6.72 -0.22
CA PHE A 148 -10.09 8.15 -0.15
C PHE A 148 -10.88 8.51 1.11
N PHE A 149 -10.71 9.76 1.54
CA PHE A 149 -11.43 10.34 2.66
C PHE A 149 -12.56 11.24 2.15
N GLY A 150 -13.80 10.92 2.54
CA GLY A 150 -14.90 11.88 2.42
C GLY A 150 -14.88 12.82 3.61
N LEU A 151 -14.75 14.13 3.38
CA LEU A 151 -14.61 15.13 4.42
C LEU A 151 -15.82 16.07 4.45
N GLU A 152 -16.35 16.30 5.65
CA GLU A 152 -17.31 17.36 5.93
C GLU A 152 -16.56 18.52 6.61
N VAL A 153 -16.46 19.67 5.95
CA VAL A 153 -15.75 20.85 6.46
C VAL A 153 -16.60 21.59 7.49
N LEU A 154 -15.97 21.99 8.60
CA LEU A 154 -16.59 22.70 9.74
C LEU A 154 -16.38 24.21 9.68
#